data_AF-A0A0D0S7C9-F1
#
_entry.id   AF-A0A0D0S7C9-F1
#
_cell.length_a   1.000
_cell.length_b   1.000
_cell.length_c   1.000
_cell.angle_alpha   90.00
_cell.angle_beta   90.00
_cell.angle_gamma   90.00
#
_symmetry.space_group_name_H-M   'P 1'
#
loop_
_entity.id
_entity.type
_entity.pdbx_description
1 polymer ?
#
loop_
_entity_poly.entity_id
_entity_poly.type
_entity_poly.pdbx_seq_one_letter_code
_entity_poly.pdbx_strand_id
1 'polypeptide(L)'
;MKKLWEDPQIYVQEFVANEYVAACGDKGTHYKFSCNVGNFKDLYQETNGIPGLQVGPNGDTRLLSGRSNMAYKGCRLSHDANMKDPFVDGYIVTQDGRGNLNSTEVKIWEERVGRRDILDYHATTNVNMAAWEITKS
;
A
#
# COMPACT_ATOMS: atom_id res chain seq x y z
N MET A 1 -53.58 -34.50 -16.54
CA MET A 1 -52.30 -33.79 -16.77
C MET A 1 -51.29 -34.29 -15.75
N LYS A 2 -50.17 -34.89 -16.20
CA LYS A 2 -49.08 -35.28 -15.30
C LYS A 2 -48.30 -34.01 -14.92
N LYS A 3 -48.19 -33.73 -13.61
CA LYS A 3 -47.30 -32.68 -13.13
C LYS A 3 -45.88 -33.25 -13.21
N LEU A 4 -45.08 -32.80 -14.17
CA LEU A 4 -43.64 -33.04 -14.15
C LEU A 4 -43.08 -32.32 -12.91
N TRP A 5 -42.41 -33.08 -12.05
CA TRP A 5 -41.57 -32.52 -11.02
C TRP A 5 -40.22 -32.22 -11.66
N GLU A 6 -39.84 -30.95 -11.69
CA GLU A 6 -38.50 -30.50 -12.03
C GLU A 6 -37.80 -30.08 -10.75
N ASP A 7 -36.59 -30.60 -10.55
CA ASP A 7 -35.76 -30.32 -9.39
C ASP A 7 -35.19 -28.89 -9.52
N PRO A 8 -35.39 -27.99 -8.54
CA PRO A 8 -34.84 -26.64 -8.63
C PRO A 8 -33.30 -26.68 -8.61
N GLN A 9 -32.67 -26.37 -9.74
CA GLN A 9 -31.23 -26.21 -9.82
C GLN A 9 -30.84 -24.86 -9.20
N ILE A 10 -30.19 -24.91 -8.04
CA ILE A 10 -29.51 -23.76 -7.45
C ILE A 10 -28.13 -23.63 -8.10
N TYR A 11 -27.89 -22.48 -8.73
CA TYR A 11 -26.56 -22.09 -9.16
C TYR A 11 -25.80 -21.54 -7.95
N VAL A 12 -24.88 -22.32 -7.41
CA VAL A 12 -23.92 -21.81 -6.42
C VAL A 12 -22.79 -21.17 -7.21
N GLN A 13 -22.71 -19.84 -7.20
CA GLN A 13 -21.48 -19.15 -7.59
C GLN A 13 -20.39 -19.57 -6.61
N GLU A 14 -19.21 -19.90 -7.13
CA GLU A 14 -18.02 -20.10 -6.32
C GLU A 14 -17.81 -18.84 -5.48
N PHE A 15 -17.97 -18.97 -4.17
CA PHE A 15 -17.62 -17.92 -3.24
C PHE A 15 -16.10 -17.79 -3.26
N VAL A 16 -15.60 -16.90 -4.12
CA VAL A 16 -14.26 -16.35 -3.92
C VAL A 16 -14.37 -15.50 -2.67
N ALA A 17 -13.71 -15.92 -1.61
CA ALA A 17 -13.69 -15.21 -0.35
C ALA A 17 -13.09 -13.81 -0.56
N ASN A 18 -13.94 -12.80 -0.77
CA ASN A 18 -13.57 -11.39 -0.50
C ASN A 18 -13.74 -11.10 1.00
N GLU A 19 -13.43 -12.09 1.84
CA GLU A 19 -13.73 -12.06 3.27
C GLU A 19 -12.65 -11.25 4.01
N TYR A 20 -12.88 -9.94 4.08
CA TYR A 20 -12.46 -9.19 5.26
C TYR A 20 -13.39 -9.59 6.42
N VAL A 21 -13.09 -10.73 7.06
CA VAL A 21 -13.66 -11.07 8.36
C VAL A 21 -12.78 -10.39 9.39
N ALA A 22 -13.23 -9.25 9.90
CA ALA A 22 -12.76 -8.73 11.18
C ALA A 22 -13.26 -9.66 12.29
N ALA A 23 -12.70 -10.87 12.38
CA ALA A 23 -12.86 -11.72 13.54
C ALA A 23 -12.02 -11.11 14.67
N CYS A 24 -12.71 -10.64 15.70
CA CYS A 24 -12.10 -10.15 16.93
C CYS A 24 -11.03 -11.12 17.45
N GLY A 25 -9.77 -10.68 17.54
CA GLY A 25 -8.83 -11.26 18.53
C GLY A 25 -7.40 -11.55 18.11
N ASP A 26 -7.06 -11.62 16.81
CA ASP A 26 -5.71 -12.02 16.43
C ASP A 26 -4.73 -10.84 16.56
N LYS A 27 -3.96 -10.84 17.65
CA LYS A 27 -2.85 -9.92 17.90
C LYS A 27 -1.64 -10.16 16.98
N GLY A 28 -1.85 -10.75 15.81
CA GLY A 28 -0.83 -11.57 15.18
C GLY A 28 -0.79 -11.63 13.67
N THR A 29 -1.68 -10.96 12.96
CA THR A 29 -1.64 -11.01 11.49
C THR A 29 -0.79 -9.87 10.96
N HIS A 30 0.27 -10.20 10.23
CA HIS A 30 1.22 -9.24 9.66
C HIS A 30 1.26 -9.36 8.14
N TYR A 31 1.38 -8.22 7.46
CA TYR A 31 1.73 -8.16 6.04
C TYR A 31 3.24 -8.24 5.91
N LYS A 32 3.70 -9.23 5.15
CA LYS A 32 5.10 -9.31 4.78
C LYS A 32 5.30 -8.57 3.46
N PHE A 33 5.94 -7.41 3.55
CA PHE A 33 6.17 -6.56 2.39
C PHE A 33 7.65 -6.16 2.28
N SER A 34 8.10 -5.87 1.06
CA SER A 34 9.47 -5.43 0.82
C SER A 34 9.50 -3.93 0.52
N CYS A 35 10.26 -3.17 1.30
CA CYS A 35 10.58 -1.78 1.03
C CYS A 35 11.62 -1.73 -0.11
N ASN A 36 11.12 -1.79 -1.35
CA ASN A 36 11.92 -2.01 -2.55
C ASN A 36 12.17 -0.74 -3.37
N VAL A 37 11.76 0.42 -2.87
CA VAL A 37 12.00 1.69 -3.55
C VAL A 37 13.50 2.02 -3.60
N GLY A 38 13.90 2.66 -4.71
CA GLY A 38 15.26 3.14 -4.90
C GLY A 38 15.57 4.40 -4.08
N ASN A 39 16.56 5.17 -4.55
CA ASN A 39 16.74 6.52 -4.03
C ASN A 39 15.72 7.44 -4.72
N PHE A 40 15.16 8.38 -3.97
CA PHE A 40 14.15 9.30 -4.46
C PHE A 40 14.32 10.68 -3.84
N LYS A 41 13.66 11.66 -4.46
CA LYS A 41 13.70 13.06 -4.06
C LYS A 41 12.56 13.40 -3.10
N ASP A 42 11.33 13.10 -3.47
CA ASP A 42 10.15 13.48 -2.69
C ASP A 42 9.21 12.26 -2.52
N LEU A 43 8.42 12.25 -1.44
CA LEU A 43 7.36 11.27 -1.18
C LEU A 43 6.04 12.00 -0.98
N TYR A 44 5.01 11.56 -1.69
CA TYR A 44 3.65 12.10 -1.58
C TYR A 44 2.68 11.00 -1.20
N GLN A 45 1.73 11.32 -0.34
CA GLN A 45 0.56 10.51 -0.07
C GLN A 45 -0.60 10.97 -0.96
N GLU A 46 -1.26 10.02 -1.60
CA GLU A 46 -2.51 10.25 -2.34
C GLU A 46 -3.60 10.67 -1.35
N THR A 47 -4.11 11.90 -1.49
CA THR A 47 -5.07 12.45 -0.52
C THR A 47 -6.27 13.14 -1.15
N ASN A 48 -6.28 13.28 -2.48
CA ASN A 48 -7.35 13.99 -3.18
C ASN A 48 -8.29 13.04 -3.95
N GLY A 49 -7.90 11.76 -4.09
CA GLY A 49 -8.71 10.71 -4.71
C GLY A 49 -8.68 10.70 -6.23
N ILE A 50 -7.76 11.43 -6.85
CA ILE A 50 -7.57 11.50 -8.30
C ILE A 50 -6.33 10.67 -8.66
N PRO A 51 -6.43 9.62 -9.48
CA PRO A 51 -5.28 8.80 -9.84
C PRO A 51 -4.14 9.59 -10.51
N GLY A 52 -2.91 9.25 -10.13
CA GLY A 52 -1.67 9.94 -10.54
C GLY A 52 -1.21 10.97 -9.50
N LEU A 53 0.02 11.44 -9.61
CA LEU A 53 0.51 12.49 -8.71
C LEU A 53 -0.05 13.87 -9.13
N GLN A 54 -0.77 14.56 -8.25
CA GLN A 54 -1.14 15.97 -8.45
C GLN A 54 -0.38 16.88 -7.48
N VAL A 55 0.37 17.84 -8.03
CA VAL A 55 1.10 18.84 -7.25
C VAL A 55 0.41 20.20 -7.31
N GLY A 56 0.29 20.87 -6.15
CA GLY A 56 -0.26 22.24 -6.08
C GLY A 56 -1.38 22.38 -5.05
N PRO A 57 -2.16 23.47 -5.13
CA PRO A 57 -3.31 23.68 -4.27
C PRO A 57 -4.33 22.55 -4.44
N ASN A 58 -4.72 21.90 -3.33
CA ASN A 58 -5.58 20.70 -3.30
C ASN A 58 -4.96 19.45 -3.96
N GLY A 59 -3.66 19.47 -4.25
CA GLY A 59 -2.92 18.29 -4.68
C GLY A 59 -2.60 17.34 -3.53
N ASP A 60 -1.80 16.33 -3.83
CA ASP A 60 -1.35 15.32 -2.89
C ASP A 60 -0.49 15.88 -1.76
N THR A 61 -0.57 15.22 -0.61
CA THR A 61 0.14 15.65 0.58
C THR A 61 1.60 15.21 0.49
N ARG A 62 2.52 16.18 0.46
CA ARG A 62 3.95 15.89 0.48
C ARG A 62 4.41 15.48 1.89
N LEU A 63 4.79 14.22 2.06
CA LEU A 63 5.33 13.69 3.32
C LEU A 63 6.82 14.00 3.48
N LEU A 64 7.59 13.84 2.41
CA LEU A 64 9.04 14.06 2.41
C LEU A 64 9.43 14.98 1.24
N SER A 65 10.38 15.88 1.48
CA SER A 65 10.89 16.77 0.44
C SER A 65 12.40 16.88 0.43
N GLY A 66 12.99 16.50 -0.70
CA GLY A 66 14.42 16.40 -0.88
C GLY A 66 14.97 17.42 -1.86
N ARG A 67 16.26 17.72 -1.72
CA ARG A 67 16.98 18.61 -2.67
C ARG A 67 17.50 17.87 -3.92
N SER A 68 17.57 16.55 -3.88
CA SER A 68 18.07 15.71 -4.98
C SER A 68 17.52 14.29 -4.87
N ASN A 69 17.76 13.47 -5.89
CA ASN A 69 17.42 12.05 -5.89
C ASN A 69 18.13 11.18 -4.86
N MET A 70 19.03 11.75 -4.06
CA MET A 70 19.76 11.04 -3.01
C MET A 70 19.30 11.47 -1.62
N ALA A 71 18.25 12.31 -1.54
CA ALA A 71 17.74 12.81 -0.27
C ALA A 71 17.16 11.70 0.60
N TYR A 72 16.46 10.75 -0.03
CA TYR A 72 15.86 9.60 0.65
C TYR A 72 16.18 8.31 -0.09
N LYS A 73 16.18 7.21 0.66
CA LYS A 73 16.54 5.89 0.17
C LYS A 73 15.69 4.84 0.87
N GLY A 74 15.08 3.95 0.10
CA GLY A 74 14.43 2.77 0.65
C GLY A 74 15.43 1.86 1.38
N CYS A 75 14.99 1.24 2.47
CA CYS A 75 15.86 0.40 3.31
C CYS A 75 16.29 -0.91 2.60
N ARG A 76 15.54 -1.35 1.57
CA ARG A 76 15.77 -2.61 0.82
C ARG A 76 15.63 -3.87 1.67
N LEU A 77 14.83 -3.79 2.74
CA LEU A 77 14.54 -4.89 3.63
C LEU A 77 13.08 -5.35 3.47
N SER A 78 12.83 -6.58 3.92
CA SER A 78 11.46 -7.07 4.11
C SER A 78 11.03 -6.77 5.53
N HIS A 79 9.78 -6.36 5.70
CA HIS A 79 9.18 -5.96 6.96
C HIS A 79 7.90 -6.75 7.20
N ASP A 80 7.64 -7.06 8.47
CA ASP A 80 6.39 -7.66 8.95
C ASP A 80 5.51 -6.56 9.57
N ALA A 81 4.79 -5.83 8.72
CA ALA A 81 3.91 -4.76 9.17
C ALA A 81 2.67 -5.32 9.86
N ASN A 82 2.28 -4.75 10.99
CA ASN A 82 1.03 -5.14 11.62
C ASN A 82 -0.13 -4.78 10.69
N MET A 83 -1.11 -5.67 10.51
CA MET A 83 -2.29 -5.35 9.69
C MET A 83 -3.11 -4.16 10.20
N LYS A 84 -2.94 -3.79 11.47
CA LYS A 84 -3.58 -2.60 12.06
C LYS A 84 -2.88 -1.31 11.66
N ASP A 85 -1.64 -1.38 11.21
CA ASP A 85 -0.90 -0.21 10.76
C ASP A 85 -1.38 0.16 9.34
N PRO A 86 -1.76 1.41 9.10
CA PRO A 86 -2.31 1.81 7.83
C PRO A 86 -1.22 1.80 6.74
N PHE A 87 -1.50 1.10 5.64
CA PHE A 87 -0.86 1.35 4.36
C PHE A 87 -1.68 2.38 3.59
N VAL A 88 -1.02 3.40 3.05
CA VAL A 88 -1.65 4.44 2.24
C VAL A 88 -1.09 4.45 0.83
N ASP A 89 -1.91 4.88 -0.12
CA ASP A 89 -1.47 5.12 -1.49
C ASP A 89 -0.61 6.36 -1.59
N GLY A 90 0.31 6.36 -2.56
CA GLY A 90 1.16 7.51 -2.79
C GLY A 90 2.13 7.35 -3.94
N TYR A 91 3.05 8.30 -4.03
CA TYR A 91 3.99 8.41 -5.14
C TYR A 91 5.39 8.79 -4.65
N ILE A 92 6.39 8.06 -5.14
CA ILE A 92 7.79 8.53 -5.07
C ILE A 92 8.08 9.41 -6.28
N VAL A 93 8.83 10.48 -6.07
CA VAL A 93 9.32 11.36 -7.14
C VAL A 93 10.82 11.20 -7.30
N THR A 94 11.24 10.95 -8.54
CA THR A 94 12.65 10.95 -8.95
C THR A 94 12.88 12.02 -10.01
N GLN A 95 14.12 12.47 -10.13
CA GLN A 95 14.59 13.49 -11.05
C GLN A 95 15.68 12.90 -11.96
N ASP A 96 15.48 12.89 -13.27
CA ASP A 96 16.52 12.40 -14.19
C ASP A 96 17.73 13.36 -14.26
N GLY A 97 18.79 12.95 -14.97
CA GLY A 97 19.98 13.77 -15.18
C GLY A 97 19.76 15.06 -15.98
N ARG A 98 18.56 15.27 -16.54
CA ARG A 98 18.14 16.47 -17.25
C ARG A 98 17.23 17.37 -16.40
N GLY A 99 16.93 16.96 -15.17
CA GLY A 99 16.08 17.69 -14.24
C GLY A 99 14.59 17.37 -14.34
N ASN A 100 14.17 16.45 -15.23
CA ASN A 100 12.76 16.08 -15.38
C ASN A 100 12.32 15.23 -14.18
N LEU A 101 11.12 15.51 -13.68
CA LEU A 101 10.52 14.74 -12.59
C LEU A 101 9.70 13.58 -13.14
N ASN A 102 9.87 12.41 -12.52
CA ASN A 102 9.10 11.21 -12.78
C ASN A 102 8.47 10.75 -11.48
N SER A 103 7.20 10.31 -11.55
CA SER A 103 6.50 9.74 -10.40
C SER A 103 6.30 8.24 -10.59
N THR A 104 6.35 7.50 -9.49
CA THR A 104 6.04 6.07 -9.46
C THR A 104 5.08 5.81 -8.31
N GLU A 105 3.98 5.12 -8.59
CA GLU A 105 2.99 4.71 -7.60
C GLU A 105 3.58 3.69 -6.61
N VAL A 106 3.26 3.87 -5.33
CA VAL A 106 3.73 3.05 -4.23
C VAL A 106 2.66 2.91 -3.14
N LYS A 107 2.75 1.82 -2.36
CA LYS A 107 2.12 1.73 -1.05
C LYS A 107 3.11 2.20 0.01
N ILE A 108 2.68 3.12 0.85
CA ILE A 108 3.47 3.73 1.92
C ILE A 108 3.03 3.10 3.24
N TRP A 109 4.01 2.72 4.05
CA TRP A 109 3.83 2.27 5.42
C TRP A 109 4.52 3.23 6.37
N GLU A 110 3.78 3.75 7.34
CA GLU A 110 4.30 4.56 8.43
C GLU A 110 4.64 3.66 9.62
N GLU A 111 5.93 3.56 9.92
CA GLU A 111 6.44 2.85 11.10
C GLU A 111 6.73 3.86 12.21
N ARG A 112 6.21 3.61 13.41
CA ARG A 112 6.56 4.41 14.60
C ARG A 112 7.78 3.81 15.28
N VAL A 113 8.90 4.51 15.22
CA VAL A 113 10.19 4.02 15.72
C VAL A 113 10.63 4.79 16.98
N GLY A 114 11.09 4.02 17.98
CA GLY A 114 11.74 4.53 19.17
C GLY A 114 10.81 5.13 20.23
N ARG A 115 11.39 5.63 21.33
CA ARG A 115 10.65 6.16 22.50
C ARG A 115 9.97 7.52 22.28
N ARG A 116 10.14 8.12 21.10
CA ARG A 116 9.65 9.48 20.76
C ARG A 116 8.65 9.48 19.62
N ASP A 117 8.11 8.32 19.23
CA ASP A 117 7.15 8.18 18.14
C ASP A 117 7.63 8.86 16.84
N ILE A 118 8.90 8.63 16.49
CA ILE A 118 9.44 9.15 15.23
C ILE A 118 8.80 8.36 14.10
N LEU A 119 8.27 9.08 13.11
CA LEU A 119 7.71 8.48 11.91
C LEU A 119 8.83 8.11 10.94
N ASP A 120 8.93 6.83 10.62
CA ASP A 120 9.75 6.31 9.55
C ASP A 120 8.83 5.83 8.41
N TYR A 121 9.14 6.24 7.19
CA TYR A 121 8.31 5.91 6.04
C TYR A 121 8.99 4.88 5.16
N HIS A 122 8.30 3.77 4.96
CA HIS A 122 8.68 2.73 4.02
C HIS A 122 7.75 2.75 2.83
N ALA A 123 8.26 2.37 1.66
CA ALA A 123 7.44 2.34 0.46
C ALA A 123 7.76 1.12 -0.39
N THR A 124 6.73 0.59 -1.06
CA THR A 124 6.85 -0.51 -1.99
C THR A 124 6.13 -0.23 -3.30
N THR A 125 6.74 -0.63 -4.39
CA THR A 125 6.14 -0.56 -5.75
C THR A 125 5.18 -1.72 -6.02
N ASN A 126 5.14 -2.74 -5.16
CA ASN A 126 4.14 -3.80 -5.26
C ASN A 126 2.80 -3.32 -4.68
N VAL A 127 2.08 -2.48 -5.40
CA VAL A 127 0.88 -1.81 -4.87
C VAL A 127 -0.32 -2.73 -4.64
N ASN A 128 -0.31 -3.93 -5.24
CA ASN A 128 -1.38 -4.90 -5.09
C ASN A 128 -1.23 -5.71 -3.79
N MET A 129 -1.78 -5.17 -2.70
CA MET A 129 -1.75 -5.79 -1.37
C MET A 129 -2.47 -7.15 -1.31
N ALA A 130 -3.44 -7.41 -2.19
CA ALA A 130 -4.14 -8.70 -2.22
C ALA A 130 -3.21 -9.87 -2.62
N ALA A 131 -2.07 -9.56 -3.25
CA ALA A 131 -1.06 -10.55 -3.60
C ALA A 131 0.04 -10.70 -2.54
N TRP A 132 -0.04 -9.98 -1.41
CA TRP A 132 1.01 -10.01 -0.39
C TRP A 132 0.89 -11.24 0.51
N GLU A 133 2.04 -11.74 0.94
CA GLU A 133 2.09 -12.83 1.92
C GLU A 133 1.60 -12.32 3.28
N ILE A 134 0.69 -13.08 3.88
CA ILE A 134 0.14 -12.82 5.20
C ILE A 134 0.70 -13.86 6.16
N THR A 135 1.37 -13.41 7.22
CA THR A 135 1.84 -14.28 8.30
C THR A 135 0.91 -14.17 9.50
N LYS A 136 0.64 -15.31 10.13
CA LYS A 136 -0.04 -15.38 11.44
C LYS A 136 1.03 -15.69 12.48
N SER A 137 1.08 -14.90 13.55
CA SER A 137 1.95 -15.14 14.71
C SER A 137 1.49 -16.34 15.52
#